data_AF-A0A8H7Z9I9-F1
#
_entry.id   AF-A0A8H7Z9I9-F1
#
_cell.length_a   1.000
_cell.length_b   1.000
_cell.length_c   1.000
_cell.angle_alpha   90.00
_cell.angle_beta   90.00
_cell.angle_gamma   90.00
#
_symmetry.space_group_name_H-M   'P 1'
#
loop_
_entity.id
_entity.type
_entity.pdbx_description
1 polymer ?
#
loop_
_entity_poly.entity_id
_entity_poly.type
_entity_poly.pdbx_seq_one_letter_code
_entity_poly.pdbx_strand_id
1 'polypeptide(L)'
;MNKFGDLPGIDYNSQEVFESSDVEVDDPVVNDLEGDTSPATSVSQLQDQFAEIEIASGRCDLPNNFPSQTMLYLDRRKETKQDKLARIRRELEEIQQEEETTIPEADELLQVFNALNTTPGKQKFPTEEELKINEILIPPSEPIKATSQQVATVVTLETKLSQLEKQLGIDNSLPHSVQHSLNDITRQLNIINHADFNLDSIKSKIESTGKEMEKLELNKRLFGWEDVPTPKEDKVDEIYEILPDLKKYCATTPSILERIKGLSKIHNEVEESLHFSINLNQFISDLESEMQEWDKSLELLNRGLDKSNETFDTNRKSLEKRLEELEKRVTGGQPLMDKK
;
A
#
# COMPACT_ATOMS: atom_id res chain seq x y z
N MET A 1 -18.71 -33.98 16.26
CA MET A 1 -19.29 -33.61 17.57
C MET A 1 -20.57 -32.84 17.29
N ASN A 2 -21.71 -33.53 17.35
CA ASN A 2 -23.01 -32.94 17.06
C ASN A 2 -23.43 -32.08 18.26
N LYS A 3 -23.22 -30.77 18.16
CA LYS A 3 -23.62 -29.79 19.20
C LYS A 3 -25.12 -29.86 19.54
N PHE A 4 -25.90 -30.53 18.70
CA PHE A 4 -27.35 -30.60 18.73
C PHE A 4 -27.89 -32.00 19.12
N GLY A 5 -27.03 -33.00 19.33
CA GLY A 5 -27.44 -34.39 19.58
C GLY A 5 -28.27 -34.62 20.85
N ASP A 6 -28.09 -33.76 21.87
CA ASP A 6 -28.76 -33.89 23.17
C ASP A 6 -30.10 -33.12 23.25
N LEU A 7 -30.47 -32.41 22.19
CA LEU A 7 -31.71 -31.62 22.15
C LEU A 7 -32.87 -32.46 21.61
N PRO A 8 -33.96 -32.68 22.38
CA PRO A 8 -35.16 -33.34 21.88
C PRO A 8 -35.91 -32.41 20.92
N GLY A 9 -36.39 -32.96 19.79
CA GLY A 9 -37.22 -32.23 18.82
C GLY A 9 -36.48 -31.66 17.61
N ILE A 10 -35.21 -32.04 17.40
CA ILE A 10 -34.49 -31.72 16.15
C ILE A 10 -34.82 -32.79 15.11
N ASP A 11 -35.36 -32.35 13.99
CA ASP A 11 -35.60 -33.21 12.82
C ASP A 11 -34.30 -33.34 12.02
N TYR A 12 -33.73 -34.54 12.03
CA TYR A 12 -32.51 -34.88 11.29
C TYR A 12 -32.80 -35.41 9.88
N ASN A 13 -34.07 -35.67 9.57
CA ASN A 13 -34.48 -36.30 8.31
C ASN A 13 -35.22 -35.33 7.38
N SER A 14 -35.63 -34.15 7.87
CA SER A 14 -36.18 -33.10 7.01
C SER A 14 -35.09 -32.48 6.14
N GLN A 15 -35.46 -32.12 4.92
CA GLN A 15 -34.64 -31.30 4.04
C GLN A 15 -34.31 -29.95 4.73
N GLU A 16 -33.03 -29.62 4.81
CA GLU A 16 -32.56 -28.40 5.51
C GLU A 16 -32.97 -27.12 4.78
N VAL A 17 -33.06 -27.16 3.45
CA VAL A 17 -33.36 -26.00 2.60
C VAL A 17 -34.52 -26.33 1.65
N PHE A 18 -35.62 -25.61 1.78
CA PHE A 18 -36.74 -25.64 0.83
C PHE A 18 -36.61 -24.44 -0.12
N GLU A 19 -36.05 -24.69 -1.30
CA GLU A 19 -35.88 -23.68 -2.35
C GLU A 19 -36.76 -23.98 -3.56
N SER A 20 -37.18 -22.93 -4.27
CA SER A 20 -37.76 -23.06 -5.60
C SER A 20 -36.70 -23.55 -6.57
N SER A 21 -37.06 -24.43 -7.51
CA SER A 21 -36.16 -24.93 -8.56
C SER A 21 -35.36 -23.78 -9.17
N ASP A 22 -34.03 -23.92 -9.18
CA ASP A 22 -33.13 -22.97 -9.82
C ASP A 22 -33.34 -23.04 -11.33
N VAL A 23 -34.21 -22.17 -11.83
CA VAL A 23 -34.44 -21.99 -13.27
C VAL A 23 -33.54 -20.84 -13.66
N GLU A 24 -32.46 -21.15 -14.37
CA GLU A 24 -31.62 -20.12 -14.97
C GLU A 24 -32.45 -19.36 -16.00
N VAL A 25 -32.93 -18.18 -15.60
CA VAL A 25 -33.36 -17.16 -16.55
C VAL A 25 -32.06 -16.60 -17.11
N ASP A 26 -31.61 -17.18 -18.21
CA ASP A 26 -30.66 -16.55 -19.11
C ASP A 26 -31.29 -15.23 -19.59
N ASP A 27 -31.20 -14.18 -18.79
CA ASP A 27 -31.36 -12.83 -19.29
C ASP A 27 -30.12 -12.59 -20.15
N PRO A 28 -30.21 -12.58 -21.50
CA PRO A 28 -29.11 -12.09 -22.29
C PRO A 28 -28.88 -10.67 -21.81
N VAL A 29 -27.68 -10.40 -21.27
CA VAL A 29 -27.24 -9.07 -20.86
C VAL A 29 -27.77 -8.07 -21.88
N VAL A 30 -28.81 -7.33 -21.49
CA VAL A 30 -29.33 -6.23 -22.29
C VAL A 30 -28.22 -5.21 -22.19
N ASN A 31 -27.32 -5.25 -23.17
CA ASN A 31 -26.41 -4.16 -23.42
C ASN A 31 -27.29 -2.98 -23.84
N ASP A 32 -27.78 -2.23 -22.85
CA ASP A 32 -28.29 -0.87 -23.03
C ASP A 32 -27.08 0.01 -23.43
N LEU A 33 -26.58 -0.23 -24.64
CA LEU A 33 -25.76 0.71 -25.38
C LEU A 33 -26.70 1.70 -26.06
N GLU A 34 -27.50 2.42 -25.25
CA GLU A 34 -28.02 3.69 -25.69
C GLU A 34 -26.87 4.69 -25.62
N GLY A 35 -26.57 5.26 -26.79
CA GLY A 35 -25.32 5.96 -27.06
C GLY A 35 -25.15 7.22 -26.24
N ASP A 36 -24.20 7.16 -25.33
CA ASP A 36 -23.53 8.37 -24.85
C ASP A 36 -22.32 8.58 -25.76
N THR A 37 -22.46 9.43 -26.78
CA THR A 37 -21.34 9.92 -27.59
C THR A 37 -20.48 10.85 -26.75
N SER A 38 -19.85 10.31 -25.71
CA SER A 38 -18.69 10.92 -25.11
C SER A 38 -17.54 10.80 -26.11
N PRO A 39 -16.87 11.90 -26.51
CA PRO A 39 -15.67 11.77 -27.33
C PRO A 39 -14.69 10.88 -26.58
N ALA A 40 -14.22 9.81 -27.25
CA ALA A 40 -13.26 8.86 -26.71
C ALA A 40 -11.99 9.63 -26.27
N THR A 41 -11.97 10.02 -25.00
CA THR A 41 -10.97 10.92 -24.48
C THR A 41 -9.79 10.07 -24.03
N SER A 42 -8.81 9.88 -24.90
CA SER A 42 -7.57 9.20 -24.53
C SER A 42 -6.78 10.06 -23.56
N VAL A 43 -6.82 9.68 -22.28
CA VAL A 43 -6.16 10.39 -21.16
C VAL A 43 -4.67 10.63 -21.44
N SER A 44 -3.99 9.71 -22.14
CA SER A 44 -2.59 9.86 -22.54
C SER A 44 -2.36 11.07 -23.46
N GLN A 45 -3.23 11.29 -24.45
CA GLN A 45 -3.08 12.42 -25.38
C GLN A 45 -3.35 13.76 -24.69
N LEU A 46 -4.29 13.78 -23.74
CA LEU A 46 -4.53 14.97 -22.93
C LEU A 46 -3.35 15.25 -22.00
N GLN A 47 -2.76 14.23 -21.38
CA GLN A 47 -1.58 14.41 -20.52
C GLN A 47 -0.42 15.04 -21.28
N ASP A 48 -0.16 14.62 -22.53
CA ASP A 48 0.89 15.23 -23.36
C ASP A 48 0.55 16.69 -23.73
N GLN A 49 -0.72 17.00 -24.03
CA GLN A 49 -1.15 18.37 -24.35
C GLN A 49 -1.11 19.32 -23.15
N PHE A 50 -1.38 18.82 -21.94
CA PHE A 50 -1.39 19.62 -20.71
C PHE A 50 -0.08 19.58 -19.92
N ALA A 51 0.89 18.73 -20.30
CA ALA A 51 2.20 18.66 -19.64
C ALA A 51 2.98 20.00 -19.67
N GLU A 52 2.73 20.81 -20.70
CA GLU A 52 3.35 22.14 -20.86
C GLU A 52 2.60 23.27 -20.14
N ILE A 53 1.40 22.99 -19.63
CA ILE A 53 0.49 23.98 -19.04
C ILE A 53 0.59 23.89 -17.52
N GLU A 54 1.13 24.92 -16.89
CA GLU A 54 1.17 25.04 -15.43
C GLU A 54 0.11 26.04 -14.96
N ILE A 55 -0.65 25.66 -13.94
CA ILE A 55 -1.68 26.52 -13.37
C ILE A 55 -1.01 27.36 -12.28
N ALA A 56 -0.71 28.62 -12.59
CA ALA A 56 -0.15 29.55 -11.63
C ALA A 56 -1.28 30.29 -10.90
N SER A 57 -1.13 30.44 -9.59
CA SER A 57 -1.97 31.32 -8.78
C SER A 57 -1.32 32.70 -8.72
N GLY A 58 -1.95 33.71 -9.29
CA GLY A 58 -1.52 35.10 -9.13
C GLY A 58 -2.70 36.05 -9.08
N ARG A 59 -2.46 37.24 -8.51
CA ARG A 59 -3.45 38.30 -8.43
C ARG A 59 -3.64 38.89 -9.84
N CYS A 60 -4.76 38.57 -10.48
CA CYS A 60 -5.21 39.28 -11.67
C CYS A 60 -6.01 40.51 -11.23
N ASP A 61 -5.51 41.69 -11.57
CA ASP A 61 -6.25 42.94 -11.41
C ASP A 61 -7.31 43.03 -12.52
N LEU A 62 -8.50 42.45 -12.28
CA LEU A 62 -9.66 42.79 -13.09
C LEU A 62 -10.02 44.27 -12.86
N PRO A 63 -10.45 45.01 -13.90
CA PRO A 63 -10.68 46.45 -13.83
C PRO A 63 -12.00 46.82 -13.12
N ASN A 64 -12.34 46.13 -12.02
CA ASN A 64 -13.28 46.62 -11.03
C ASN A 64 -13.11 45.90 -9.68
N ASN A 65 -12.98 46.73 -8.65
CA ASN A 65 -12.67 46.46 -7.26
C ASN A 65 -13.60 45.42 -6.60
N PHE A 66 -13.30 44.13 -6.74
CA PHE A 66 -13.78 43.06 -5.88
C PHE A 66 -12.64 42.59 -4.96
N PRO A 67 -12.90 42.24 -3.69
CA PRO A 67 -11.86 41.80 -2.77
C PRO A 67 -11.17 40.54 -3.31
N SER A 68 -9.84 40.57 -3.30
CA SER A 68 -8.92 39.63 -3.96
C SER A 68 -9.33 38.17 -3.81
N GLN A 69 -10.01 37.64 -4.82
CA GLN A 69 -10.20 36.21 -4.99
C GLN A 69 -9.02 35.67 -5.80
N THR A 70 -8.34 34.65 -5.28
CA THR A 70 -7.27 33.95 -5.97
C THR A 70 -7.87 33.28 -7.22
N MET A 71 -7.68 33.86 -8.39
CA MET A 71 -8.04 33.22 -9.65
C MET A 71 -6.81 32.56 -10.28
N LEU A 72 -7.04 31.38 -10.85
CA LEU A 72 -6.05 30.59 -11.55
C LEU A 72 -5.98 31.07 -13.00
N TYR A 73 -4.78 31.37 -13.51
CA TYR A 73 -4.58 31.64 -14.94
C TYR A 73 -3.63 30.60 -15.56
N LEU A 74 -3.82 30.32 -16.85
CA LEU A 74 -2.90 29.49 -17.62
C LEU A 74 -1.64 30.30 -17.91
N ASP A 75 -0.51 29.88 -17.36
CA ASP A 75 0.81 30.37 -17.77
C ASP A 75 1.50 29.25 -18.56
N ARG A 76 2.08 29.58 -19.73
CA ARG A 76 2.95 28.62 -20.42
C ARG A 76 4.26 28.60 -19.65
N ARG A 77 4.75 27.40 -19.33
CA ARG A 77 5.96 27.17 -18.53
C ARG A 77 7.05 28.21 -18.84
N LYS A 78 7.48 28.99 -17.84
CA LYS A 78 8.62 29.91 -18.01
C LYS A 78 9.86 29.08 -18.36
N GLU A 79 10.44 29.33 -19.53
CA GLU A 79 11.67 28.69 -20.00
C GLU A 79 12.70 28.60 -18.85
N THR A 80 13.28 27.42 -18.62
CA THR A 80 14.31 27.29 -17.59
C THR A 80 15.50 28.19 -17.96
N LYS A 81 16.28 28.63 -16.96
CA LYS A 81 17.43 29.51 -17.22
C LYS A 81 18.38 28.91 -18.27
N GLN A 82 18.53 27.58 -18.29
CA GLN A 82 19.34 26.86 -19.27
C GLN A 82 18.72 26.90 -20.68
N ASP A 83 17.41 26.67 -20.80
CA ASP A 83 16.73 26.74 -22.11
C ASP A 83 16.75 28.15 -22.67
N LYS A 84 16.55 29.16 -21.80
CA LYS A 84 16.63 30.57 -22.19
C LYS A 84 18.03 30.96 -22.66
N LEU A 85 19.08 30.47 -21.99
CA LEU A 85 20.47 30.68 -22.41
C LEU A 85 20.78 29.97 -23.74
N ALA A 86 20.21 28.79 -23.98
CA ALA A 86 20.36 28.07 -25.24
C ALA A 86 19.67 28.81 -26.40
N ARG A 87 18.49 29.39 -26.15
CA ARG A 87 17.78 30.23 -27.14
C ARG A 87 18.56 31.50 -27.48
N ILE A 88 19.01 32.22 -26.46
CA ILE A 88 19.82 33.45 -26.64
C ILE A 88 21.13 33.13 -27.38
N ARG A 89 21.77 32.00 -27.09
CA ARG A 89 22.95 31.55 -27.85
C ARG A 89 22.65 31.37 -29.33
N ARG A 90 21.53 30.72 -29.67
CA ARG A 90 21.13 30.49 -31.07
C ARG A 90 20.80 31.80 -31.78
N GLU A 91 20.07 32.70 -31.12
CA GLU A 91 19.75 34.02 -31.67
C GLU A 91 21.03 34.87 -31.90
N LEU A 92 22.02 34.80 -31.01
CA LEU A 92 23.31 35.48 -31.20
C LEU A 92 24.16 34.86 -32.32
N GLU A 93 24.11 33.54 -32.49
CA GLU A 93 24.80 32.84 -33.57
C GLU A 93 24.16 33.12 -34.95
N GLU A 94 22.84 33.32 -34.98
CA GLU A 94 22.09 33.77 -36.16
C GLU A 94 22.45 35.22 -36.53
N ILE A 95 22.49 36.14 -35.56
CA ILE A 95 22.89 37.53 -35.79
C ILE A 95 24.36 37.62 -36.27
N GLN A 96 25.24 36.78 -35.75
CA GLN A 96 26.64 36.72 -36.19
C GLN A 96 26.80 36.24 -37.64
N GLN A 97 25.86 35.44 -38.16
CA GLN A 97 25.84 35.01 -39.56
C GLN A 97 25.22 36.05 -40.50
N GLU A 98 24.36 36.93 -39.99
CA GLU A 98 23.70 37.97 -40.79
C GLU A 98 24.54 39.25 -40.97
N GLU A 99 25.47 39.56 -40.06
CA GLU A 99 26.28 40.78 -40.13
C GLU A 99 27.71 40.54 -40.68
N GLU A 100 27.94 40.91 -41.94
CA GLU A 100 29.29 40.97 -42.56
C GLU A 100 30.12 42.18 -42.08
N THR A 101 29.63 42.95 -41.11
CA THR A 101 30.34 44.06 -40.47
C THR A 101 30.52 43.78 -38.99
N THR A 102 31.76 43.56 -38.57
CA THR A 102 32.14 43.28 -37.17
C THR A 102 31.71 44.42 -36.24
N ILE A 103 30.61 44.24 -35.51
CA ILE A 103 30.21 45.13 -34.42
C ILE A 103 30.91 44.65 -33.15
N PRO A 104 31.77 45.46 -32.50
CA PRO A 104 32.53 45.07 -31.31
C PRO A 104 31.64 44.78 -30.08
N GLU A 105 30.38 45.19 -30.09
CA GLU A 105 29.39 44.94 -29.03
C GLU A 105 28.96 43.46 -28.98
N ALA A 106 28.99 42.73 -30.10
CA ALA A 106 28.66 41.30 -30.12
C ALA A 106 29.74 40.45 -29.42
N ASP A 107 31.01 40.83 -29.61
CA ASP A 107 32.14 40.19 -28.93
C ASP A 107 32.17 40.50 -27.43
N GLU A 108 31.80 41.73 -27.04
CA GLU A 108 31.65 42.11 -25.62
C GLU A 108 30.52 41.31 -24.96
N LEU A 109 29.40 41.10 -25.66
CA LEU A 109 28.29 40.30 -25.16
C LEU A 109 28.65 38.81 -25.00
N LEU A 110 29.42 38.25 -25.93
CA LEU A 110 29.97 36.90 -25.83
C LEU A 110 30.96 36.78 -24.66
N GLN A 111 31.75 37.82 -24.39
CA GLN A 111 32.66 37.85 -23.25
C GLN A 111 31.91 37.90 -21.92
N VAL A 112 30.84 38.69 -21.82
CA VAL A 112 29.96 38.74 -20.63
C VAL A 112 29.22 37.41 -20.44
N PHE A 113 28.76 36.77 -21.52
CA PHE A 113 28.14 35.44 -21.47
C PHE A 113 29.10 34.36 -20.96
N ASN A 114 30.33 34.35 -21.48
CA ASN A 114 31.36 33.43 -21.01
C ASN A 114 31.73 33.70 -19.55
N ALA A 115 31.82 34.97 -19.13
CA ALA A 115 32.04 35.33 -17.74
C ALA A 115 30.94 34.79 -16.82
N LEU A 116 29.66 34.88 -17.22
CA LEU A 116 28.53 34.34 -16.46
C LEU A 116 28.56 32.80 -16.37
N ASN A 117 28.93 32.10 -17.45
CA ASN A 117 29.07 30.64 -17.45
C ASN A 117 30.26 30.15 -16.60
N THR A 118 31.31 30.97 -16.50
CA THR A 118 32.51 30.65 -15.71
C THR A 118 32.41 31.03 -14.23
N THR A 119 31.30 31.60 -13.76
CA THR A 119 31.05 31.75 -12.32
C THR A 119 30.51 30.41 -11.75
N PRO A 120 31.35 29.53 -11.17
CA PRO A 120 30.84 28.41 -10.39
C PRO A 120 30.07 28.98 -9.21
N GLY A 121 28.80 28.63 -9.13
CA GLY A 121 27.93 29.04 -8.06
C GLY A 121 28.33 28.48 -6.70
N LYS A 122 27.78 29.18 -5.70
CA LYS A 122 27.46 28.77 -4.33
C LYS A 122 28.54 29.06 -3.28
N GLN A 123 28.34 30.18 -2.57
CA GLN A 123 28.59 30.20 -1.13
C GLN A 123 27.87 29.01 -0.51
N LYS A 124 28.64 28.06 0.01
CA LYS A 124 28.13 26.96 0.82
C LYS A 124 27.82 27.55 2.19
N PHE A 125 26.56 27.60 2.57
CA PHE A 125 26.23 27.61 4.00
C PHE A 125 26.71 26.27 4.59
N PRO A 126 27.26 26.25 5.82
CA PRO A 126 27.67 25.01 6.45
C PRO A 126 26.46 24.09 6.58
N THR A 127 26.62 22.84 6.15
CA THR A 127 25.66 21.76 6.36
C THR A 127 25.56 21.44 7.85
N GLU A 128 24.37 21.07 8.34
CA GLU A 128 24.02 20.75 9.74
C GLU A 128 24.90 19.70 10.44
N GLU A 129 25.81 19.04 9.71
CA GLU A 129 26.74 18.04 10.23
C GLU A 129 27.86 18.63 11.09
N GLU A 130 28.19 19.91 10.96
CA GLU A 130 29.30 20.57 11.69
C GLU A 130 28.88 21.20 13.05
N LEU A 131 27.58 21.22 13.37
CA LEU A 131 27.03 21.79 14.62
C LEU A 131 26.60 20.72 15.65
N LYS A 132 27.17 19.52 15.62
CA LYS A 132 26.91 18.49 16.64
C LYS A 132 27.65 18.82 17.93
N ILE A 133 27.01 19.62 18.78
CA ILE A 133 27.26 19.66 20.22
C ILE A 133 26.97 18.27 20.77
N ASN A 134 27.88 17.75 21.59
CA ASN A 134 27.77 16.44 22.24
C ASN A 134 26.61 16.44 23.24
N GLU A 135 25.41 16.13 22.76
CA GLU A 135 24.27 15.81 23.60
C GLU A 135 23.66 14.50 23.08
N ILE A 136 23.56 13.56 24.01
CA ILE A 136 23.15 12.15 23.90
C ILE A 136 22.15 11.92 22.76
N LEU A 137 22.67 11.55 21.59
CA LEU A 137 21.86 11.15 20.45
C LEU A 137 21.64 9.64 20.56
N ILE A 138 20.46 9.24 21.05
CA ILE A 138 19.87 7.96 20.67
C ILE A 138 19.91 7.98 19.14
N PRO A 139 20.67 7.09 18.46
CA PRO A 139 20.70 7.10 17.01
C PRO A 139 19.26 6.92 16.53
N PRO A 140 18.72 7.80 15.66
CA PRO A 140 17.44 7.53 15.04
C PRO A 140 17.59 6.19 14.33
N SER A 141 16.75 5.22 14.72
CA SER A 141 16.71 3.90 14.10
C SER A 141 16.74 4.10 12.59
N GLU A 142 17.73 3.51 11.92
CA GLU A 142 17.89 3.66 10.48
C GLU A 142 16.53 3.40 9.81
N PRO A 143 16.07 4.25 8.86
CA PRO A 143 14.84 3.98 8.16
C PRO A 143 14.99 2.60 7.53
N ILE A 144 14.07 1.69 7.90
CA ILE A 144 14.00 0.32 7.43
C ILE A 144 14.16 0.38 5.91
N LYS A 145 15.37 0.08 5.41
CA LYS A 145 15.63 -0.13 3.99
C LYS A 145 14.99 -1.48 3.67
N ALA A 146 13.66 -1.51 3.66
CA ALA A 146 12.93 -2.55 2.99
C ALA A 146 13.53 -2.62 1.59
N THR A 147 14.14 -3.77 1.33
CA THR A 147 15.05 -4.07 0.25
C THR A 147 14.57 -3.47 -1.07
N SER A 148 15.11 -2.30 -1.47
CA SER A 148 14.73 -1.62 -2.73
C SER A 148 14.83 -2.58 -3.94
N GLN A 149 15.75 -3.54 -3.87
CA GLN A 149 15.88 -4.62 -4.85
C GLN A 149 14.70 -5.60 -4.84
N GLN A 150 14.14 -5.96 -3.68
CA GLN A 150 12.96 -6.83 -3.61
C GLN A 150 11.72 -6.12 -4.16
N VAL A 151 11.52 -4.84 -3.82
CA VAL A 151 10.42 -4.04 -4.39
C VAL A 151 10.56 -3.93 -5.90
N ALA A 152 11.77 -3.68 -6.41
CA ALA A 152 12.03 -3.67 -7.85
C ALA A 152 11.71 -5.03 -8.50
N THR A 153 12.09 -6.16 -7.89
CA THR A 153 11.75 -7.49 -8.43
C THR A 153 10.25 -7.74 -8.43
N VAL A 154 9.52 -7.35 -7.38
CA VAL A 154 8.06 -7.47 -7.33
C VAL A 154 7.41 -6.65 -8.44
N VAL A 155 7.85 -5.40 -8.65
CA VAL A 155 7.35 -4.56 -9.75
C VAL A 155 7.65 -5.20 -11.13
N THR A 156 8.81 -5.82 -11.32
CA THR A 156 9.08 -6.55 -12.58
C THR A 156 8.23 -7.80 -12.75
N LEU A 157 7.84 -8.46 -11.66
CA LEU A 157 6.96 -9.63 -11.71
C LEU A 157 5.51 -9.21 -11.97
N GLU A 158 5.04 -8.14 -11.33
CA GLU A 158 3.72 -7.53 -11.55
C GLU A 158 3.55 -7.05 -13.00
N THR A 159 4.56 -6.37 -13.56
CA THR A 159 4.50 -5.95 -14.97
C THR A 159 4.47 -7.14 -15.93
N LYS A 160 5.21 -8.21 -15.64
CA LYS A 160 5.14 -9.47 -16.41
C LYS A 160 3.79 -10.17 -16.25
N LEU A 161 3.25 -10.19 -15.04
CA LEU A 161 1.94 -10.77 -14.75
C LEU A 161 0.85 -10.01 -15.51
N SER A 162 0.87 -8.68 -15.46
CA SER A 162 -0.05 -7.82 -16.21
C SER A 162 0.05 -8.01 -17.73
N GLN A 163 1.26 -8.24 -18.26
CA GLN A 163 1.43 -8.59 -19.67
C GLN A 163 0.80 -9.95 -20.00
N LEU A 164 0.96 -10.95 -19.14
CA LEU A 164 0.34 -12.27 -19.30
C LEU A 164 -1.18 -12.19 -19.17
N GLU A 165 -1.70 -11.44 -18.20
CA GLU A 165 -3.13 -11.20 -18.01
C GLU A 165 -3.74 -10.48 -19.22
N LYS A 166 -3.04 -9.49 -19.79
CA LYS A 166 -3.48 -8.81 -21.01
C LYS A 166 -3.52 -9.75 -22.22
N GLN A 167 -2.56 -10.67 -22.33
CA GLN A 167 -2.51 -11.66 -23.41
C GLN A 167 -3.56 -12.76 -23.24
N LEU A 168 -3.82 -13.18 -22.00
CA LEU A 168 -4.78 -14.22 -21.67
C LEU A 168 -6.23 -13.70 -21.66
N GLY A 169 -6.40 -12.40 -21.38
CA GLY A 169 -7.69 -11.80 -21.07
C GLY A 169 -8.06 -11.98 -19.60
N ILE A 170 -8.83 -11.03 -19.06
CA ILE A 170 -9.36 -11.07 -17.68
C ILE A 170 -10.65 -11.91 -17.62
N ASP A 171 -11.14 -12.37 -18.77
CA ASP A 171 -12.39 -13.12 -18.86
C ASP A 171 -12.22 -14.53 -18.30
N ASN A 172 -12.65 -14.69 -17.04
CA ASN A 172 -13.06 -15.97 -16.47
C ASN A 172 -14.28 -16.58 -17.20
N SER A 173 -14.73 -16.00 -18.32
CA SER A 173 -15.89 -16.45 -19.09
C SER A 173 -15.60 -17.71 -19.93
N LEU A 174 -14.35 -18.17 -19.99
CA LEU A 174 -14.03 -19.43 -20.65
C LEU A 174 -14.47 -20.58 -19.72
N PRO A 175 -15.51 -21.37 -20.09
CA PRO A 175 -16.04 -22.43 -19.24
C PRO A 175 -15.03 -23.57 -18.99
N HIS A 176 -13.92 -23.60 -19.73
CA HIS A 176 -12.89 -24.62 -19.65
C HIS A 176 -11.49 -23.99 -19.67
N SER A 177 -10.52 -24.66 -19.05
CA SER A 177 -9.10 -24.27 -19.11
C SER A 177 -8.66 -24.03 -20.56
N VAL A 178 -7.85 -22.98 -20.80
CA VAL A 178 -7.29 -22.66 -22.13
C VAL A 178 -6.59 -23.86 -22.77
N GLN A 179 -6.01 -24.75 -21.96
CA GLN A 179 -5.43 -26.01 -22.45
C GLN A 179 -6.47 -26.97 -23.05
N HIS A 180 -7.66 -27.03 -22.47
CA HIS A 180 -8.76 -27.85 -22.99
C HIS A 180 -9.23 -27.31 -24.33
N SER A 181 -9.50 -26.00 -24.42
CA SER A 181 -9.87 -25.35 -25.69
C SER A 181 -8.79 -25.51 -26.77
N LEU A 182 -7.51 -25.37 -26.42
CA LEU A 182 -6.41 -25.59 -27.35
C LEU A 182 -6.33 -27.05 -27.82
N ASN A 183 -6.53 -28.01 -26.92
CA ASN A 183 -6.51 -29.44 -27.27
C ASN A 183 -7.73 -29.80 -28.14
N ASP A 184 -8.89 -29.20 -27.88
CA ASP A 184 -10.07 -29.37 -28.71
C ASP A 184 -9.89 -28.78 -30.10
N ILE A 185 -9.34 -27.57 -30.21
CA ILE A 185 -8.98 -26.96 -31.50
C ILE A 185 -7.93 -27.82 -32.21
N THR A 186 -6.94 -28.34 -31.49
CA THR A 186 -5.92 -29.23 -32.07
C THR A 186 -6.55 -30.54 -32.56
N ARG A 187 -7.49 -31.10 -31.81
CA ARG A 187 -8.26 -32.29 -32.20
C ARG A 187 -9.10 -32.00 -33.44
N GLN A 188 -9.80 -30.87 -33.47
CA GLN A 188 -10.59 -30.43 -34.62
C GLN A 188 -9.70 -30.20 -35.85
N LEU A 189 -8.55 -29.56 -35.68
CA LEU A 189 -7.57 -29.35 -36.74
C LEU A 189 -7.03 -30.69 -37.27
N ASN A 190 -6.75 -31.64 -36.38
CA ASN A 190 -6.30 -32.97 -36.77
C ASN A 190 -7.40 -33.76 -37.49
N ILE A 191 -8.67 -33.58 -37.12
CA ILE A 191 -9.80 -34.15 -37.84
C ILE A 191 -9.90 -33.52 -39.23
N ILE A 192 -9.79 -32.19 -39.34
CA ILE A 192 -9.86 -31.46 -40.62
C ILE A 192 -8.69 -31.87 -41.54
N ASN A 193 -7.48 -31.99 -41.00
CA ASN A 193 -6.29 -32.37 -41.77
C ASN A 193 -6.29 -33.85 -42.22
N HIS A 194 -7.09 -34.72 -41.59
CA HIS A 194 -7.18 -36.14 -41.93
C HIS A 194 -8.60 -36.59 -42.34
N ALA A 195 -9.47 -35.63 -42.67
CA ALA A 195 -10.90 -35.86 -42.87
C ALA A 195 -11.21 -36.82 -44.03
N ASP A 196 -10.44 -36.74 -45.11
CA ASP A 196 -10.80 -37.40 -46.38
C ASP A 196 -10.40 -38.88 -46.49
N PHE A 197 -9.55 -39.41 -45.60
CA PHE A 197 -9.06 -40.79 -45.71
C PHE A 197 -9.27 -41.67 -44.46
N ASN A 198 -9.51 -41.09 -43.28
CA ASN A 198 -9.60 -41.87 -42.04
C ASN A 198 -11.03 -42.08 -41.52
N LEU A 199 -12.00 -41.21 -41.84
CA LEU A 199 -13.35 -41.32 -41.28
C LEU A 199 -14.12 -42.55 -41.80
N ASP A 200 -14.01 -42.88 -43.09
CA ASP A 200 -14.68 -44.06 -43.65
C ASP A 200 -14.07 -45.37 -43.16
N SER A 201 -12.74 -45.43 -43.02
CA SER A 201 -12.06 -46.60 -42.45
C SER A 201 -12.36 -46.76 -40.96
N ILE A 202 -12.44 -45.65 -40.20
CA ILE A 202 -12.81 -45.67 -38.79
C ILE A 202 -14.27 -46.07 -38.63
N LYS A 203 -15.19 -45.54 -39.45
CA LYS A 203 -16.61 -45.90 -39.45
C LYS A 203 -16.81 -47.39 -39.73
N SER A 204 -16.14 -47.93 -40.74
CA SER A 204 -16.19 -49.38 -41.04
C SER A 204 -15.66 -50.22 -39.86
N LYS A 205 -14.62 -49.75 -39.18
CA LYS A 205 -14.07 -50.44 -38.00
C LYS A 205 -14.97 -50.32 -36.77
N ILE A 206 -15.62 -49.18 -36.55
CA ILE A 206 -16.64 -48.99 -35.50
C ILE A 206 -17.85 -49.88 -35.77
N GLU A 207 -18.33 -49.97 -37.01
CA GLU A 207 -19.42 -50.89 -37.36
C GLU A 207 -19.01 -52.35 -37.15
N SER A 208 -17.76 -52.72 -37.43
CA SER A 208 -17.23 -54.06 -37.15
C SER A 208 -17.16 -54.35 -35.66
N THR A 209 -16.59 -53.43 -34.86
CA THR A 209 -16.49 -53.58 -33.40
C THR A 209 -17.86 -53.54 -32.73
N GLY A 210 -18.80 -52.74 -33.25
CA GLY A 210 -20.19 -52.72 -32.81
C GLY A 210 -20.87 -54.07 -33.02
N LYS A 211 -20.67 -54.70 -34.18
CA LYS A 211 -21.15 -56.07 -34.46
C LYS A 211 -20.48 -57.11 -33.56
N GLU A 212 -19.19 -56.95 -33.26
CA GLU A 212 -18.49 -57.84 -32.33
C GLU A 212 -18.98 -57.68 -30.88
N MET A 213 -19.29 -56.46 -30.46
CA MET A 213 -19.86 -56.15 -29.14
C MET A 213 -21.29 -56.68 -29.00
N GLU A 214 -22.13 -56.50 -30.01
CA GLU A 214 -23.47 -57.10 -30.06
C GLU A 214 -23.38 -58.64 -30.01
N LYS A 215 -22.45 -59.23 -30.77
CA LYS A 215 -22.18 -60.68 -30.70
C LYS A 215 -21.69 -61.10 -29.31
N LEU A 216 -20.90 -60.30 -28.62
CA LEU A 216 -20.44 -60.57 -27.26
C LEU A 216 -21.58 -60.46 -26.24
N GLU A 217 -22.46 -59.48 -26.38
CA GLU A 217 -23.64 -59.30 -25.53
C GLU A 217 -24.64 -60.45 -25.72
N LEU A 218 -24.88 -60.85 -26.97
CA LEU A 218 -25.66 -62.05 -27.29
C LEU A 218 -25.01 -63.31 -26.72
N ASN A 219 -23.69 -63.46 -26.80
CA ASN A 219 -22.99 -64.56 -26.14
C ASN A 219 -23.11 -64.50 -24.61
N LYS A 220 -22.97 -63.32 -23.99
CA LYS A 220 -23.12 -63.13 -22.53
C LYS A 220 -24.51 -63.54 -22.06
N ARG A 221 -25.55 -63.19 -22.83
CA ARG A 221 -26.94 -63.63 -22.63
C ARG A 221 -27.14 -65.13 -22.84
N LEU A 222 -26.50 -65.71 -23.86
CA LEU A 222 -26.58 -67.16 -24.15
C LEU A 222 -25.84 -68.02 -23.09
N PHE A 223 -24.75 -67.51 -22.51
CA PHE A 223 -23.97 -68.20 -21.47
C PHE A 223 -24.44 -67.91 -20.03
N GLY A 224 -25.50 -67.11 -19.85
CA GLY A 224 -26.13 -66.87 -18.54
C GLY A 224 -25.23 -66.17 -17.53
N TRP A 225 -24.28 -65.35 -17.98
CA TRP A 225 -23.38 -64.56 -17.11
C TRP A 225 -24.04 -63.27 -16.59
N GLU A 226 -25.35 -63.31 -16.34
CA GLU A 226 -26.16 -62.17 -15.88
C GLU A 226 -25.94 -61.88 -14.38
N ASP A 227 -25.63 -62.91 -13.58
CA ASP A 227 -25.48 -62.82 -12.12
C ASP A 227 -24.01 -62.88 -11.67
N VAL A 228 -23.20 -61.91 -12.09
CA VAL A 228 -22.09 -61.48 -11.21
C VAL A 228 -22.67 -60.31 -10.43
N PRO A 229 -23.06 -60.47 -9.15
CA PRO A 229 -23.49 -59.35 -8.34
C PRO A 229 -22.27 -58.45 -8.24
N THR A 230 -22.28 -57.29 -8.88
CA THR A 230 -21.27 -56.24 -8.70
C THR A 230 -21.70 -55.43 -7.47
N PRO A 231 -21.21 -55.76 -6.26
CA PRO A 231 -21.54 -54.96 -5.10
C PRO A 231 -20.62 -53.75 -5.19
N LYS A 232 -21.18 -52.54 -5.29
CA LYS A 232 -20.51 -51.21 -5.26
C LYS A 232 -20.39 -50.48 -6.61
N GLU A 233 -21.20 -50.72 -7.64
CA GLU A 233 -21.25 -49.76 -8.78
C GLU A 233 -21.74 -48.40 -8.29
N ASP A 234 -22.89 -48.31 -7.60
CA ASP A 234 -23.42 -47.04 -7.08
C ASP A 234 -22.45 -46.27 -6.17
N LYS A 235 -21.70 -46.97 -5.31
CA LYS A 235 -20.71 -46.34 -4.42
C LYS A 235 -19.44 -45.92 -5.16
N VAL A 236 -19.07 -46.66 -6.21
CA VAL A 236 -17.93 -46.31 -7.05
C VAL A 236 -18.32 -45.12 -7.94
N ASP A 237 -19.54 -45.10 -8.45
CA ASP A 237 -20.12 -44.00 -9.22
C ASP A 237 -20.23 -42.73 -8.36
N GLU A 238 -20.72 -42.84 -7.12
CA GLU A 238 -20.70 -41.73 -6.14
C GLU A 238 -19.27 -41.20 -5.89
N ILE A 239 -18.28 -42.09 -5.77
CA ILE A 239 -16.87 -41.68 -5.65
C ILE A 239 -16.37 -41.03 -6.95
N TYR A 240 -16.79 -41.51 -8.12
CA TYR A 240 -16.45 -40.92 -9.41
C TYR A 240 -17.09 -39.55 -9.61
N GLU A 241 -18.27 -39.28 -9.03
CA GLU A 241 -18.89 -37.95 -9.02
C GLU A 241 -18.14 -36.97 -8.11
N ILE A 242 -17.63 -37.44 -6.96
CA ILE A 242 -16.90 -36.58 -6.00
C ILE A 242 -15.44 -36.36 -6.41
N LEU A 243 -14.85 -37.27 -7.20
CA LEU A 243 -13.43 -37.23 -7.57
C LEU A 243 -12.99 -35.96 -8.34
N PRO A 244 -13.75 -35.42 -9.31
CA PRO A 244 -13.42 -34.17 -9.99
C PRO A 244 -13.32 -32.99 -9.01
N ASP A 245 -14.24 -32.91 -8.06
CA ASP A 245 -14.24 -31.84 -7.07
C ASP A 245 -13.10 -32.01 -6.07
N LEU A 246 -12.82 -33.24 -5.62
CA LEU A 246 -11.64 -33.53 -4.81
C LEU A 246 -10.35 -33.15 -5.55
N LYS A 247 -10.26 -33.40 -6.86
CA LYS A 247 -9.11 -33.02 -7.67
C LYS A 247 -8.94 -31.50 -7.75
N LYS A 248 -10.04 -30.73 -7.86
CA LYS A 248 -10.00 -29.26 -7.78
C LYS A 248 -9.51 -28.79 -6.39
N TYR A 249 -10.02 -29.38 -5.31
CA TYR A 249 -9.61 -29.04 -3.94
C TYR A 249 -8.14 -29.41 -3.67
N CYS A 250 -7.69 -30.58 -4.10
CA CYS A 250 -6.29 -30.99 -3.98
C CYS A 250 -5.35 -30.10 -4.79
N ALA A 251 -5.79 -29.56 -5.94
CA ALA A 251 -5.00 -28.62 -6.72
C ALA A 251 -4.87 -27.24 -6.05
N THR A 252 -5.90 -26.80 -5.32
CA THR A 252 -5.95 -25.47 -4.68
C THR A 252 -5.41 -25.46 -3.24
N THR A 253 -5.43 -26.60 -2.55
CA THR A 253 -4.98 -26.73 -1.15
C THR A 253 -3.52 -26.29 -0.94
N PRO A 254 -2.54 -26.63 -1.80
CA PRO A 254 -1.17 -26.17 -1.64
C PRO A 254 -1.05 -24.63 -1.68
N SER A 255 -1.79 -23.97 -2.57
CA SER A 255 -1.81 -22.50 -2.66
C SER A 255 -2.42 -21.85 -1.42
N ILE A 256 -3.52 -22.42 -0.91
CA ILE A 256 -4.14 -21.97 0.34
C ILE A 256 -3.17 -22.18 1.51
N LEU A 257 -2.47 -23.31 1.56
CA LEU A 257 -1.48 -23.60 2.61
C LEU A 257 -0.30 -22.62 2.57
N GLU A 258 0.23 -22.31 1.38
CA GLU A 258 1.28 -21.29 1.24
C GLU A 258 0.80 -19.91 1.69
N ARG A 259 -0.44 -19.54 1.33
CA ARG A 259 -1.05 -18.28 1.79
C ARG A 259 -1.23 -18.26 3.31
N ILE A 260 -1.69 -19.35 3.92
CA ILE A 260 -1.81 -19.48 5.38
C ILE A 260 -0.44 -19.39 6.05
N LYS A 261 0.60 -20.00 5.46
CA LYS A 261 1.98 -19.89 5.97
C LYS A 261 2.50 -18.45 5.89
N GLY A 262 2.21 -17.75 4.80
CA GLY A 262 2.52 -16.31 4.67
C GLY A 262 1.74 -15.47 5.69
N LEU A 263 0.45 -15.74 5.86
CA LEU A 263 -0.41 -15.07 6.82
C LEU A 263 -0.01 -15.37 8.27
N SER A 264 0.49 -16.57 8.58
CA SER A 264 0.99 -16.93 9.91
C SER A 264 2.16 -16.04 10.33
N LYS A 265 3.02 -15.61 9.39
CA LYS A 265 4.08 -14.66 9.70
C LYS A 265 3.49 -13.31 10.11
N ILE A 266 2.50 -12.82 9.36
CA ILE A 266 1.79 -11.57 9.67
C ILE A 266 1.06 -11.71 11.02
N HIS A 267 0.41 -12.84 11.29
CA HIS A 267 -0.27 -13.09 12.56
C HIS A 267 0.70 -13.06 13.74
N ASN A 268 1.90 -13.63 13.60
CA ASN A 268 2.93 -13.54 14.64
C ASN A 268 3.40 -12.09 14.85
N GLU A 269 3.58 -11.31 13.78
CA GLU A 269 3.91 -9.88 13.87
C GLU A 269 2.78 -9.07 14.54
N VAL A 270 1.51 -9.42 14.28
CA VAL A 270 0.33 -8.83 14.96
C VAL A 270 0.30 -9.21 16.44
N GLU A 271 0.64 -10.45 16.79
CA GLU A 271 0.76 -10.90 18.18
C GLU A 271 1.88 -10.16 18.91
N GLU A 272 3.04 -9.99 18.30
CA GLU A 272 4.13 -9.16 18.83
C GLU A 272 3.71 -7.70 19.01
N SER A 273 2.98 -7.13 18.04
CA SER A 273 2.44 -5.77 18.12
C SER A 273 1.42 -5.63 19.25
N LEU A 274 0.54 -6.63 19.43
CA LEU A 274 -0.41 -6.67 20.53
C LEU A 274 0.32 -6.73 21.88
N HIS A 275 1.32 -7.61 22.01
CA HIS A 275 2.16 -7.67 23.20
C HIS A 275 2.88 -6.35 23.48
N PHE A 276 3.42 -5.70 22.45
CA PHE A 276 4.01 -4.38 22.58
C PHE A 276 3.00 -3.34 23.08
N SER A 277 1.77 -3.33 22.55
CA SER A 277 0.72 -2.43 23.02
C SER A 277 0.30 -2.71 24.47
N ILE A 278 0.24 -3.99 24.87
CA ILE A 278 -0.05 -4.38 26.26
C ILE A 278 1.07 -3.88 27.19
N ASN A 279 2.33 -4.07 26.79
CA ASN A 279 3.49 -3.60 27.56
C ASN A 279 3.54 -2.07 27.64
N LEU A 280 3.19 -1.37 26.55
CA LEU A 280 3.09 0.09 26.52
C LEU A 280 1.99 0.59 27.46
N ASN A 281 0.83 -0.07 27.49
CA ASN A 281 -0.23 0.27 28.43
C ASN A 281 0.22 0.07 29.88
N GLN A 282 0.95 -1.02 30.17
CA GLN A 282 1.51 -1.24 31.50
C GLN A 282 2.53 -0.15 31.85
N PHE A 283 3.44 0.20 30.93
CA PHE A 283 4.41 1.26 31.13
C PHE A 283 3.75 2.63 31.37
N ILE A 284 2.68 2.96 30.64
CA ILE A 284 1.90 4.18 30.88
C ILE A 284 1.26 4.14 32.26
N SER A 285 0.68 3.01 32.67
CA SER A 285 0.11 2.85 34.01
C SER A 285 1.16 3.02 35.11
N ASP A 286 2.37 2.50 34.90
CA ASP A 286 3.47 2.63 35.84
C ASP A 286 3.96 4.09 35.93
N LEU A 287 4.06 4.78 34.79
CA LEU A 287 4.41 6.20 34.72
C LEU A 287 3.35 7.07 35.41
N GLU A 288 2.06 6.76 35.21
CA GLU A 288 0.97 7.45 35.92
C GLU A 288 1.11 7.29 37.45
N SER A 289 1.44 6.07 37.91
CA SER A 289 1.69 5.81 39.34
C SER A 289 2.92 6.58 39.84
N GLU A 290 4.01 6.61 39.07
CA GLU A 290 5.23 7.33 39.44
C GLU A 290 4.98 8.85 39.49
N MET A 291 4.19 9.39 38.56
CA MET A 291 3.79 10.80 38.57
C MET A 291 2.98 11.16 39.81
N GLN A 292 2.08 10.27 40.26
CA GLN A 292 1.36 10.45 41.52
C GLN A 292 2.29 10.39 42.75
N GLU A 293 3.35 9.58 42.70
CA GLU A 293 4.35 9.53 43.76
C GLU A 293 5.23 10.79 43.78
N TRP A 294 5.61 11.31 42.61
CA TRP A 294 6.32 12.58 42.48
C TRP A 294 5.48 13.74 42.99
N ASP A 295 4.17 13.76 42.71
CA ASP A 295 3.26 14.80 43.22
C ASP A 295 3.22 14.79 44.75
N LYS A 296 3.08 13.60 45.37
CA LYS A 296 3.16 13.44 46.83
C LYS A 296 4.51 13.88 47.39
N SER A 297 5.62 13.53 46.72
CA SER A 297 6.96 13.95 47.13
C SER A 297 7.14 15.47 47.06
N LEU A 298 6.56 16.09 46.04
CA LEU A 298 6.60 17.54 45.84
C LEU A 298 5.73 18.27 46.87
N GLU A 299 4.56 17.73 47.21
CA GLU A 299 3.74 18.21 48.35
C GLU A 299 4.49 18.10 49.68
N LEU A 300 5.18 16.98 49.93
CA LEU A 300 6.00 16.80 51.13
C LEU A 300 7.16 17.80 51.19
N LEU A 301 7.80 18.06 50.06
CA LEU A 301 8.88 19.05 49.95
C LEU A 301 8.36 20.47 50.18
N ASN A 302 7.22 20.84 49.59
CA ASN A 302 6.57 22.14 49.83
C ASN A 302 6.23 22.31 51.30
N ARG A 303 5.61 21.30 51.92
CA ARG A 303 5.32 21.33 53.36
C ARG A 303 6.58 21.42 54.22
N GLY A 304 7.66 20.75 53.79
CA GLY A 304 8.97 20.85 54.43
C GLY A 304 9.56 22.25 54.33
N LEU A 305 9.42 22.90 53.16
CA LEU A 305 9.85 24.26 52.90
C LEU A 305 9.06 25.28 53.73
N ASP A 306 7.73 25.12 53.79
CA ASP A 306 6.86 25.96 54.62
C ASP A 306 7.25 25.87 56.10
N LYS A 307 7.43 24.65 56.61
CA LYS A 307 7.90 24.43 57.98
C LYS A 307 9.29 25.02 58.21
N SER A 308 10.20 24.89 57.24
CA SER A 308 11.52 25.53 57.30
C SER A 308 11.38 27.04 57.36
N ASN A 309 10.49 27.63 56.57
CA ASN A 309 10.23 29.06 56.52
C ASN A 309 9.66 29.56 57.87
N GLU A 310 8.72 28.84 58.47
CA GLU A 310 8.23 29.12 59.83
C GLU A 310 9.34 29.06 60.89
N THR A 311 10.23 28.06 60.82
CA THR A 311 11.38 27.98 61.73
C THR A 311 12.38 29.12 61.50
N PHE A 312 12.59 29.54 60.25
CA PHE A 312 13.42 30.71 59.94
C PHE A 312 12.78 31.99 60.47
N ASP A 313 11.47 32.16 60.34
CA ASP A 313 10.79 33.36 60.82
C ASP A 313 10.77 33.46 62.35
N THR A 314 10.60 32.33 63.04
CA THR A 314 10.70 32.28 64.50
C THR A 314 12.13 32.53 64.99
N ASN A 315 13.13 31.94 64.32
CA ASN A 315 14.54 32.21 64.60
C ASN A 315 14.90 33.68 64.33
N ARG A 316 14.41 34.26 63.23
CA ARG A 316 14.58 35.68 62.87
C ARG A 316 14.00 36.57 63.96
N LYS A 317 12.75 36.35 64.38
CA LYS A 317 12.13 37.10 65.48
C LYS A 317 12.90 36.97 66.80
N SER A 318 13.46 35.79 67.08
CA SER A 318 14.29 35.56 68.28
C SER A 318 15.62 36.32 68.20
N LEU A 319 16.28 36.31 67.04
CA LEU A 319 17.50 37.09 66.80
C LEU A 319 17.23 38.59 66.84
N GLU A 320 16.14 39.06 66.25
CA GLU A 320 15.71 40.45 66.28
C GLU A 320 15.49 40.94 67.72
N LYS A 321 14.78 40.15 68.54
CA LYS A 321 14.64 40.43 69.99
C LYS A 321 15.99 40.48 70.71
N ARG A 322 16.88 39.51 70.46
CA ARG A 322 18.23 39.49 71.07
C ARG A 322 19.07 40.69 70.63
N LEU A 323 18.93 41.13 69.38
CA LEU A 323 19.65 42.27 68.83
C LEU A 323 19.11 43.57 69.42
N GLU A 324 17.79 43.68 69.61
CA GLU A 324 17.15 44.81 70.30
C GLU A 324 17.50 44.87 71.80
N GLU A 325 17.63 43.73 72.47
CA GLU A 325 18.16 43.65 73.84
C GLU A 325 19.64 44.06 73.91
N LEU A 326 20.45 43.65 72.93
CA LEU A 326 21.84 44.09 72.81
C LEU A 326 21.93 45.59 72.52
N GLU A 327 21.10 46.12 71.63
CA GLU A 327 21.01 47.55 71.34
C GLU A 327 20.65 48.32 72.61
N LYS A 328 19.63 47.92 73.35
CA LYS A 328 19.27 48.53 74.64
C LYS A 328 20.41 48.49 75.66
N ARG A 329 21.21 47.42 75.69
CA ARG A 329 22.40 47.32 76.56
C ARG A 329 23.56 48.20 76.08
N VAL A 330 23.73 48.36 74.77
CA VAL A 330 24.77 49.21 74.18
C VAL A 330 24.41 50.70 74.31
N THR A 331 23.14 51.07 74.11
CA THR A 331 22.65 52.44 74.29
C THR A 331 22.45 52.80 75.77
N GLY A 332 22.19 51.82 76.63
CA GLY A 332 22.17 51.98 78.09
C GLY A 332 23.57 52.00 78.73
N GLY A 333 24.61 51.62 77.97
CA GLY A 333 26.01 51.61 78.39
C GLY A 333 26.78 52.84 77.92
N GLN A 334 26.80 53.88 78.75
CA GLN A 334 27.59 55.13 78.72
C GLN A 334 27.01 56.33 77.93
N PRO A 335 26.96 57.50 78.61
CA PRO A 335 28.15 58.36 78.63
C PRO A 335 28.71 58.49 80.05
N LEU A 336 29.86 57.86 80.27
CA LEU A 336 30.83 58.30 81.27
C LEU A 336 32.08 58.61 80.47
N MET A 337 32.20 59.88 80.06
CA MET A 337 33.43 60.57 79.68
C MET A 337 32.99 61.97 79.24
N ASP A 338 32.90 62.89 80.20
CA ASP A 338 33.49 64.19 79.94
C ASP A 338 34.33 64.63 81.13
N LYS A 339 35.52 65.12 80.78
CA LYS A 339 36.66 65.42 81.64
C LYS A 339 36.55 66.85 82.16
N LYS A 340 37.15 67.03 83.35
CA LYS A 340 37.63 68.27 83.98
C LYS A 340 36.61 69.21 84.61
#